data_AF-A0A1G0N2W5-F1
#
_entry.id   AF-A0A1G0N2W5-F1
#
_cell.length_a   1.000
_cell.length_b   1.000
_cell.length_c   1.000
_cell.angle_alpha   90.00
_cell.angle_beta   90.00
_cell.angle_gamma   90.00
#
_symmetry.space_group_name_H-M   'P 1'
#
loop_
_entity.id
_entity.type
_entity.pdbx_description
1 polymer ?
#
loop_
_entity_poly.entity_id
_entity_poly.type
_entity_poly.pdbx_seq_one_letter_code
_entity_poly.pdbx_strand_id
1 'polypeptide(L)'
;NRIQALKLPAHISVKPTQLGLDLSQDLCLAQLTALVAHAAKVGTFVSIDMEGSPYVDRTLELYRRLRPQHPNVGVCLQAYLYRTPDDLDGLSPLQPTIRLVKGAYNEPANVAFPKKRDVDQRYLELAQRLLAATPRPPQPHGFGTHDVNLIERICTHARASGIPTSAFELQMLFGIRGADQVRLAQAGHAMRVLISYGSYWFPWYMRRLAERPANVWFVVRSMFS
;
A
#
# COMPACT_ATOMS: atom_id res chain seq x y z
N ASN A 1 -21.57 -11.80 3.61
CA ASN A 1 -21.57 -10.39 4.07
C ASN A 1 -22.08 -9.49 2.93
N ARG A 2 -22.35 -8.18 3.14
CA ARG A 2 -22.90 -7.28 2.10
C ARG A 2 -21.96 -7.03 0.91
N ILE A 3 -20.64 -7.05 1.13
CA ILE A 3 -19.60 -6.97 0.07
C ILE A 3 -19.74 -8.14 -0.91
N GLN A 4 -19.89 -9.36 -0.37
CA GLN A 4 -20.06 -10.59 -1.13
C GLN A 4 -21.42 -10.62 -1.85
N ALA A 5 -22.50 -10.21 -1.17
CA ALA A 5 -23.83 -10.14 -1.78
C ALA A 5 -23.86 -9.19 -2.99
N LEU A 6 -23.12 -8.08 -2.91
CA LEU A 6 -22.98 -7.10 -3.99
C LEU A 6 -21.82 -7.41 -4.95
N LYS A 7 -21.09 -8.51 -4.76
CA LYS A 7 -19.93 -8.92 -5.57
C LYS A 7 -18.90 -7.80 -5.77
N LEU A 8 -18.67 -6.97 -4.75
CA LEU A 8 -17.73 -5.86 -4.84
C LEU A 8 -16.28 -6.41 -4.83
N PRO A 9 -15.38 -5.95 -5.72
CA PRO A 9 -13.98 -6.35 -5.74
C PRO A 9 -13.19 -5.65 -4.63
N ALA A 10 -13.63 -5.82 -3.38
CA ALA A 10 -13.08 -5.16 -2.20
C ALA A 10 -11.95 -5.97 -1.59
N HIS A 11 -10.90 -5.29 -1.14
CA HIS A 11 -9.79 -5.86 -0.37
C HIS A 11 -9.81 -5.27 1.04
N ILE A 12 -9.24 -5.99 1.99
CA ILE A 12 -9.10 -5.52 3.37
C ILE A 12 -7.65 -5.03 3.56
N SER A 13 -7.47 -3.90 4.22
CA SER A 13 -6.15 -3.44 4.70
C SER A 13 -6.17 -3.40 6.22
N VAL A 14 -5.13 -3.95 6.85
CA VAL A 14 -5.03 -4.04 8.32
C VAL A 14 -3.68 -3.55 8.82
N LYS A 15 -3.67 -2.96 10.00
CA LYS A 15 -2.45 -2.61 10.74
C LYS A 15 -2.15 -3.70 11.76
N PRO A 16 -0.96 -4.31 11.76
CA PRO A 16 -0.57 -5.31 12.75
C PRO A 16 -0.79 -4.90 14.20
N THR A 17 -0.57 -3.63 14.56
CA THR A 17 -0.81 -3.14 15.94
C THR A 17 -2.27 -3.27 16.36
N GLN A 18 -3.22 -3.12 15.44
CA GLN A 18 -4.66 -3.32 15.69
C GLN A 18 -5.04 -4.80 15.82
N LEU A 19 -4.13 -5.71 15.48
CA LEU A 19 -4.26 -7.16 15.67
C LEU A 19 -3.37 -7.66 16.82
N GLY A 20 -2.88 -6.76 17.67
CA GLY A 20 -2.16 -7.11 18.89
C GLY A 20 -0.65 -7.27 18.71
N LEU A 21 -0.04 -6.69 17.66
CA LEU A 21 1.41 -6.77 17.49
C LEU A 21 2.18 -6.26 18.71
N ASP A 22 1.74 -5.17 19.34
CA ASP A 22 2.39 -4.63 20.56
C ASP A 22 2.16 -5.49 21.81
N LEU A 23 1.21 -6.43 21.75
CA LEU A 23 0.93 -7.36 22.85
C LEU A 23 1.73 -8.65 22.70
N SER A 24 1.70 -9.26 21.52
CA SER A 24 2.43 -10.48 21.20
C SER A 24 2.50 -10.69 19.70
N GLN A 25 3.69 -11.06 19.22
CA GLN A 25 3.88 -11.39 17.80
C GLN A 25 3.11 -12.64 17.39
N ASP A 26 3.04 -13.65 18.27
CA ASP A 26 2.31 -14.89 18.00
C ASP A 26 0.80 -14.66 18.02
N LEU A 27 0.30 -13.80 18.92
CA LEU A 27 -1.10 -13.37 18.91
C LEU A 27 -1.45 -12.70 17.58
N CYS A 28 -0.63 -11.73 17.15
CA CYS A 28 -0.83 -11.03 15.88
C CYS A 28 -0.81 -11.99 14.69
N LEU A 29 0.13 -12.94 14.66
CA LEU A 29 0.21 -13.97 13.63
C LEU A 29 -1.03 -14.85 13.59
N ALA A 30 -1.54 -15.30 14.75
CA ALA A 30 -2.75 -16.10 14.83
C ALA A 30 -3.98 -15.34 14.30
N GLN A 31 -4.14 -14.07 14.69
CA GLN A 31 -5.23 -13.21 14.21
C GLN A 31 -5.14 -12.95 12.70
N LEU A 32 -3.95 -12.62 12.18
CA LEU A 32 -3.73 -12.45 10.75
C LEU A 32 -3.99 -13.75 9.98
N THR A 33 -3.54 -14.90 10.48
CA THR A 33 -3.75 -16.19 9.84
C THR A 33 -5.26 -16.49 9.72
N ALA A 34 -6.01 -16.30 10.80
CA ALA A 34 -7.46 -16.47 10.79
C ALA A 34 -8.16 -15.54 9.78
N LEU A 35 -7.76 -14.26 9.76
CA LEU A 35 -8.30 -13.26 8.83
C LEU A 35 -8.00 -13.62 7.37
N VAL A 36 -6.75 -13.96 7.05
CA VAL A 36 -6.31 -14.28 5.69
C VAL A 36 -6.94 -15.59 5.20
N ALA A 37 -7.08 -16.59 6.07
CA ALA A 37 -7.78 -17.83 5.77
C ALA A 37 -9.27 -17.59 5.49
N HIS A 38 -9.92 -16.73 6.26
CA HIS A 38 -11.30 -16.34 5.98
C HIS A 38 -11.42 -15.56 4.67
N ALA A 39 -10.49 -14.63 4.42
CA ALA A 39 -10.44 -13.86 3.19
C ALA A 39 -10.32 -14.77 1.95
N ALA A 40 -9.51 -15.82 2.02
CA ALA A 40 -9.39 -16.80 0.95
C ALA A 40 -10.73 -17.53 0.69
N LYS A 41 -11.45 -17.94 1.74
CA LYS A 41 -12.76 -18.62 1.62
C LYS A 41 -13.82 -17.76 0.92
N VAL A 42 -13.75 -16.44 1.08
CA VAL A 42 -14.71 -15.50 0.46
C VAL A 42 -14.16 -14.82 -0.80
N GLY A 43 -13.00 -15.25 -1.30
CA GLY A 43 -12.42 -14.75 -2.54
C GLY A 43 -11.91 -13.30 -2.48
N THR A 44 -11.42 -12.85 -1.32
CA THR A 44 -10.84 -11.51 -1.15
C THR A 44 -9.36 -11.56 -0.74
N PHE A 45 -8.73 -10.38 -0.74
CA PHE A 45 -7.32 -10.17 -0.50
C PHE A 45 -7.09 -9.33 0.76
N VAL A 46 -6.02 -9.63 1.50
CA VAL A 46 -5.61 -8.88 2.69
C VAL A 46 -4.27 -8.19 2.44
N SER A 47 -4.25 -6.88 2.61
CA SER A 47 -3.03 -6.08 2.58
C SER A 47 -2.59 -5.78 4.02
N ILE A 48 -1.37 -6.13 4.38
CA ILE A 48 -0.75 -5.73 5.64
C ILE A 48 -0.15 -4.34 5.44
N ASP A 49 -0.75 -3.34 6.09
CA ASP A 49 -0.26 -1.96 6.03
C ASP A 49 1.01 -1.82 6.88
N MET A 50 1.99 -1.10 6.33
CA MET A 50 3.25 -0.83 7.02
C MET A 50 3.09 0.36 7.96
N GLU A 51 3.51 0.17 9.20
CA GLU A 51 3.51 1.20 10.24
C GLU A 51 4.85 1.96 10.27
N GLY A 52 5.21 2.60 11.38
CA GLY A 52 6.49 3.30 11.50
C GLY A 52 7.70 2.36 11.43
N SER A 53 8.89 2.90 11.24
CA SER A 53 10.14 2.13 11.11
C SER A 53 10.39 1.09 12.23
N PRO A 54 10.02 1.30 13.50
CA PRO A 54 10.18 0.28 14.55
C PRO A 54 9.38 -1.01 14.32
N TYR A 55 8.36 -0.96 13.45
CA TYR A 55 7.47 -2.08 13.17
C TYR A 55 7.86 -2.87 11.92
N VAL A 56 8.80 -2.38 11.11
CA VAL A 56 9.08 -2.95 9.77
C VAL A 56 9.52 -4.40 9.90
N ASP A 57 10.51 -4.71 10.73
CA ASP A 57 11.05 -6.07 10.84
C ASP A 57 9.98 -7.08 11.27
N ARG A 58 9.21 -6.74 12.32
CA ARG A 58 8.13 -7.59 12.83
C ARG A 58 7.01 -7.77 11.81
N THR A 59 6.67 -6.73 11.06
CA THR A 59 5.66 -6.78 9.99
C THR A 59 6.12 -7.67 8.84
N LEU A 60 7.38 -7.53 8.40
CA LEU A 60 7.93 -8.36 7.34
C LEU A 60 8.07 -9.82 7.78
N GLU A 61 8.39 -10.08 9.04
CA GLU A 61 8.41 -11.44 9.59
C GLU A 61 7.02 -12.10 9.53
N LEU A 62 5.97 -11.39 9.96
CA LEU A 62 4.59 -11.87 9.83
C LEU A 62 4.25 -12.22 8.37
N TYR A 63 4.61 -11.33 7.44
CA TYR A 63 4.38 -11.55 6.02
C TYR A 63 5.12 -12.79 5.50
N ARG A 64 6.40 -12.97 5.85
CA ARG A 64 7.21 -14.13 5.46
C ARG A 64 6.62 -15.45 5.95
N ARG A 65 6.01 -15.47 7.14
CA ARG A 65 5.33 -16.65 7.70
C ARG A 65 3.99 -16.96 7.00
N LEU A 66 3.24 -15.93 6.60
CA LEU A 66 1.91 -16.08 5.98
C LEU A 66 1.97 -16.42 4.49
N ARG A 67 2.82 -15.71 3.73
CA ARG A 67 2.81 -15.73 2.26
C ARG A 67 2.98 -17.12 1.60
N PRO A 68 3.78 -18.07 2.15
CA PRO A 68 3.90 -19.41 1.57
C PRO A 68 2.58 -20.20 1.59
N GLN A 69 1.74 -20.01 2.61
CA GLN A 69 0.48 -20.75 2.78
C GLN A 69 -0.72 -19.95 2.28
N HIS A 70 -0.56 -18.63 2.13
CA HIS A 70 -1.64 -17.73 1.76
C HIS A 70 -1.22 -16.79 0.62
N PRO A 71 -1.53 -17.12 -0.64
CA PRO A 71 -1.20 -16.24 -1.77
C PRO A 71 -2.06 -14.97 -1.82
N ASN A 72 -3.19 -14.93 -1.10
CA ASN A 72 -4.10 -13.79 -1.02
C ASN A 72 -3.68 -12.74 0.04
N VAL A 73 -2.39 -12.66 0.37
CA VAL A 73 -1.82 -11.67 1.29
C VAL A 73 -0.72 -10.84 0.62
N GLY A 74 -0.76 -9.54 0.86
CA GLY A 74 0.24 -8.58 0.41
C GLY A 74 0.79 -7.76 1.56
N VAL A 75 1.87 -7.04 1.31
CA VAL A 75 2.50 -6.16 2.30
C VAL A 75 2.83 -4.81 1.69
N CYS A 76 2.74 -3.76 2.50
CA CYS A 76 3.10 -2.41 2.10
C CYS A 76 4.61 -2.16 2.32
N LEU A 77 5.25 -1.43 1.41
CA LEU A 77 6.64 -0.94 1.55
C LEU A 77 6.68 0.57 1.34
N GLN A 78 7.62 1.24 2.01
CA GLN A 78 7.67 2.70 2.11
C GLN A 78 8.93 3.27 1.45
N ALA A 79 8.78 3.93 0.30
CA ALA A 79 9.89 4.41 -0.51
C ALA A 79 10.85 5.38 0.21
N TYR A 80 10.41 6.09 1.26
CA TYR A 80 11.27 7.01 2.00
C TYR A 80 12.33 6.33 2.89
N LEU A 81 12.26 5.03 3.18
CA LEU A 81 13.20 4.36 4.07
C LEU A 81 14.42 3.91 3.28
N TYR A 82 15.61 4.11 3.84
CA TYR A 82 16.84 3.66 3.19
C TYR A 82 16.90 2.14 3.00
N ARG A 83 16.30 1.38 3.92
CA ARG A 83 16.26 -0.10 3.93
C ARG A 83 15.34 -0.76 2.89
N THR A 84 14.39 -0.01 2.31
CA THR A 84 13.34 -0.61 1.47
C THR A 84 13.84 -1.34 0.21
N PRO A 85 14.91 -0.91 -0.49
CA PRO A 85 15.51 -1.70 -1.55
C PRO A 85 15.89 -3.12 -1.11
N ASP A 86 16.55 -3.25 0.04
CA ASP A 86 17.02 -4.54 0.58
C ASP A 86 15.85 -5.38 1.08
N ASP A 87 14.86 -4.75 1.71
CA ASP A 87 13.63 -5.44 2.12
C ASP A 87 12.88 -6.02 0.91
N LEU A 88 12.80 -5.27 -0.20
CA LEU A 88 12.18 -5.75 -1.44
C LEU A 88 12.94 -6.95 -2.03
N ASP A 89 14.27 -6.88 -2.06
CA ASP A 89 15.10 -8.00 -2.54
C ASP A 89 14.94 -9.23 -1.65
N GLY A 90 14.95 -9.05 -0.32
CA GLY A 90 14.76 -10.13 0.64
C GLY A 90 13.37 -10.79 0.59
N LEU A 91 12.36 -10.11 0.02
CA LEU A 91 11.02 -10.68 -0.21
C LEU A 91 10.88 -11.36 -1.57
N SER A 92 11.77 -11.11 -2.53
CA SER A 92 11.66 -11.61 -3.90
C SER A 92 11.45 -13.13 -4.03
N PRO A 93 12.12 -14.00 -3.22
CA PRO A 93 11.88 -15.44 -3.26
C PRO A 93 10.42 -15.85 -2.96
N LEU A 94 9.68 -15.00 -2.24
CA LEU A 94 8.28 -15.25 -1.89
C LEU A 94 7.29 -14.80 -2.97
N GLN A 95 7.77 -14.20 -4.08
CA GLN A 95 6.94 -13.62 -5.14
C GLN A 95 5.87 -12.69 -4.53
N PRO A 96 6.29 -11.59 -3.90
CA PRO A 96 5.41 -10.83 -3.03
C PRO A 96 4.38 -10.04 -3.82
N THR A 97 3.23 -9.75 -3.21
CA THR A 97 2.36 -8.67 -3.68
C THR A 97 2.63 -7.45 -2.82
N ILE A 98 3.18 -6.40 -3.45
CA ILE A 98 3.62 -5.18 -2.78
C ILE A 98 2.68 -4.02 -3.08
N ARG A 99 2.27 -3.30 -2.03
CA ARG A 99 1.76 -1.93 -2.12
C ARG A 99 2.92 -0.97 -1.84
N LEU A 100 3.34 -0.20 -2.83
CA LEU A 100 4.38 0.82 -2.66
C LEU A 100 3.75 2.17 -2.30
N VAL A 101 4.18 2.77 -1.20
CA VAL A 101 3.78 4.12 -0.76
C VAL A 101 5.02 4.99 -0.54
N LYS A 102 4.87 6.32 -0.46
CA LYS A 102 5.99 7.20 -0.09
C LYS A 102 6.45 6.98 1.36
N GLY A 103 5.50 6.78 2.27
CA GLY A 103 5.74 6.73 3.72
C GLY A 103 4.93 7.83 4.43
N ALA A 104 4.28 7.48 5.54
CA ALA A 104 3.31 8.36 6.20
C ALA A 104 3.82 8.95 7.53
N TYR A 105 4.78 8.29 8.17
CA TYR A 105 5.24 8.61 9.52
C TYR A 105 6.35 9.67 9.52
N ASN A 106 6.52 10.34 10.66
CA ASN A 106 7.61 11.28 10.86
C ASN A 106 8.87 10.54 11.34
N GLU A 107 9.69 10.10 10.39
CA GLU A 107 10.92 9.35 10.64
C GLU A 107 12.15 10.27 10.72
N PRO A 108 13.15 9.94 11.54
CA PRO A 108 14.39 10.71 11.62
C PRO A 108 15.24 10.54 10.34
N ALA A 109 16.07 11.55 10.05
CA ALA A 109 16.83 11.63 8.79
C ALA A 109 17.89 10.53 8.61
N ASN A 110 18.28 9.84 9.69
CA ASN A 110 19.16 8.67 9.66
C ASN A 110 18.44 7.38 9.24
N VAL A 111 17.10 7.36 9.22
CA VAL A 111 16.28 6.20 8.84
C VAL A 111 15.55 6.43 7.51
N ALA A 112 15.16 7.68 7.24
CA ALA A 112 14.41 8.04 6.04
C ALA A 112 14.96 9.29 5.34
N PHE A 113 14.74 9.36 4.02
CA PHE A 113 15.05 10.54 3.22
C PHE A 113 14.30 11.78 3.75
N PRO A 114 15.00 12.86 4.14
CA PRO A 114 14.34 14.07 4.61
C PRO A 114 13.76 14.92 3.48
N LYS A 115 14.31 14.80 2.26
CA LYS A 115 13.90 15.62 1.10
C LYS A 115 12.90 14.86 0.24
N LYS A 116 11.77 15.51 -0.07
CA LYS A 116 10.71 14.95 -0.95
C LYS A 116 11.25 14.46 -2.29
N ARG A 117 12.18 15.20 -2.90
CA ARG A 117 12.75 14.82 -4.21
C ARG A 117 13.43 13.46 -4.18
N ASP A 118 14.12 13.14 -3.08
CA ASP A 118 14.86 11.89 -2.93
C ASP A 118 13.86 10.73 -2.71
N VAL A 119 12.76 10.98 -1.97
CA VAL A 119 11.63 10.05 -1.82
C VAL A 119 10.95 9.77 -3.15
N ASP A 120 10.66 10.80 -3.95
CA ASP A 120 9.98 10.65 -5.25
C ASP A 120 10.86 9.86 -6.25
N GLN A 121 12.16 10.12 -6.23
CA GLN A 121 13.12 9.40 -7.05
C GLN A 121 13.18 7.92 -6.63
N ARG A 122 13.31 7.65 -5.32
CA ARG A 122 13.31 6.27 -4.80
C ARG A 122 11.99 5.55 -5.09
N TYR A 123 10.86 6.24 -5.00
CA TYR A 123 9.57 5.66 -5.33
C TYR A 123 9.54 5.20 -6.79
N LEU A 124 9.98 6.04 -7.73
CA LEU A 124 9.97 5.65 -9.14
C LEU A 124 10.89 4.45 -9.39
N GLU A 125 12.10 4.44 -8.82
CA GLU A 125 13.04 3.33 -8.96
C GLU A 125 12.43 2.00 -8.48
N LEU A 126 11.81 2.01 -7.29
CA LEU A 126 11.13 0.84 -6.75
C LEU A 126 9.91 0.44 -7.58
N ALA A 127 9.15 1.42 -8.09
CA ALA A 127 8.02 1.14 -8.96
C ALA A 127 8.45 0.48 -10.28
N GLN A 128 9.56 0.93 -10.89
CA GLN A 128 10.13 0.32 -12.09
C GLN A 128 10.59 -1.12 -11.83
N ARG A 129 11.24 -1.37 -10.67
CA ARG A 129 11.61 -2.73 -10.26
C ARG A 129 10.39 -3.64 -10.08
N LEU A 130 9.34 -3.15 -9.44
CA LEU A 130 8.08 -3.88 -9.25
C LEU A 130 7.33 -4.11 -10.56
N LEU A 131 7.42 -3.19 -11.52
CA LEU A 131 6.85 -3.35 -12.86
C LEU A 131 7.61 -4.40 -13.68
N ALA A 132 8.95 -4.43 -13.58
CA ALA A 132 9.78 -5.41 -14.26
C ALA A 132 9.64 -6.83 -13.67
N ALA A 133 9.30 -6.93 -12.39
CA ALA A 133 8.93 -8.19 -11.76
C ALA A 133 7.51 -8.58 -12.22
N THR A 134 7.34 -9.78 -12.80
CA THR A 134 6.00 -10.28 -13.15
C THR A 134 5.26 -10.71 -11.88
N PRO A 135 4.22 -9.99 -11.40
CA PRO A 135 3.43 -10.49 -10.29
C PRO A 135 2.65 -11.74 -10.75
N ARG A 136 2.71 -12.81 -9.97
CA ARG A 136 1.80 -13.96 -10.14
C ARG A 136 0.50 -13.71 -9.35
N PRO A 137 -0.63 -14.29 -9.79
CA PRO A 137 -1.92 -14.18 -9.11
C PRO A 137 -1.82 -14.44 -7.59
N PRO A 138 -2.72 -13.84 -6.78
CA PRO A 138 -4.02 -13.33 -7.18
C PRO A 138 -4.12 -11.81 -7.39
N GLN A 139 -3.09 -11.02 -7.05
CA GLN A 139 -3.18 -9.55 -7.14
C GLN A 139 -1.90 -8.91 -7.68
N PRO A 140 -2.01 -7.88 -8.53
CA PRO A 140 -0.87 -7.14 -9.02
C PRO A 140 -0.29 -6.22 -7.94
N HIS A 141 0.92 -5.69 -8.20
CA HIS A 141 1.51 -4.65 -7.36
C HIS A 141 0.64 -3.37 -7.36
N GLY A 142 0.58 -2.69 -6.22
CA GLY A 142 -0.18 -1.45 -6.05
C GLY A 142 0.73 -0.23 -5.86
N PHE A 143 0.47 0.84 -6.58
CA PHE A 143 1.15 2.13 -6.45
C PHE A 143 0.24 3.13 -5.71
N GLY A 144 0.43 3.20 -4.39
CA GLY A 144 -0.29 4.10 -3.49
C GLY A 144 0.29 5.50 -3.47
N THR A 145 -0.24 6.40 -4.30
CA THR A 145 0.17 7.81 -4.36
C THR A 145 -0.92 8.68 -4.98
N HIS A 146 -0.97 9.95 -4.59
CA HIS A 146 -1.80 10.98 -5.24
C HIS A 146 -0.99 11.95 -6.10
N ASP A 147 0.32 11.74 -6.19
CA ASP A 147 1.24 12.53 -7.00
C ASP A 147 1.06 12.13 -8.47
N VAL A 148 0.28 12.91 -9.23
CA VAL A 148 -0.05 12.56 -10.62
C VAL A 148 1.14 12.62 -11.56
N ASN A 149 2.12 13.49 -11.31
CA ASN A 149 3.34 13.51 -12.10
C ASN A 149 4.10 12.19 -11.93
N LEU A 150 4.13 11.65 -10.71
CA LEU A 150 4.73 10.35 -10.43
C LEU A 150 3.95 9.20 -11.09
N ILE A 151 2.60 9.25 -11.03
CA ILE A 151 1.73 8.27 -11.72
C ILE A 151 2.00 8.28 -13.23
N GLU A 152 2.06 9.45 -13.84
CA GLU A 152 2.34 9.59 -15.28
C GLU A 152 3.71 9.02 -15.67
N ARG A 153 4.74 9.25 -14.84
CA ARG A 153 6.08 8.65 -15.04
C ARG A 153 6.03 7.13 -14.96
N ILE A 154 5.30 6.57 -14.01
CA ILE A 154 5.11 5.11 -13.86
C ILE A 154 4.37 4.54 -15.07
N CYS A 155 3.25 5.15 -15.47
CA CYS A 155 2.47 4.71 -16.63
C CYS A 155 3.25 4.84 -17.95
N THR A 156 4.07 5.89 -18.09
CA THR A 156 4.94 6.08 -19.26
C THR A 156 6.01 4.99 -19.33
N HIS A 157 6.65 4.68 -18.20
CA HIS A 157 7.60 3.58 -18.13
C HIS A 157 6.92 2.23 -18.44
N ALA A 158 5.76 1.95 -17.84
CA ALA A 158 5.01 0.72 -18.10
C ALA A 158 4.68 0.56 -19.59
N ARG A 159 4.19 1.64 -20.24
CA ARG A 159 3.89 1.65 -21.68
C ARG A 159 5.15 1.39 -22.52
N ALA A 160 6.25 2.08 -22.22
CA ALA A 160 7.52 1.91 -22.94
C ALA A 160 8.08 0.48 -22.79
N SER A 161 7.82 -0.17 -21.66
CA SER A 161 8.22 -1.55 -21.36
C SER A 161 7.19 -2.61 -21.81
N GLY A 162 6.11 -2.22 -22.51
CA GLY A 162 5.07 -3.15 -22.99
C GLY A 162 4.20 -3.76 -21.89
N ILE A 163 4.17 -3.17 -20.69
CA ILE A 163 3.42 -3.67 -19.55
C ILE A 163 1.97 -3.15 -19.61
N PRO A 164 0.94 -4.02 -19.63
CA PRO A 164 -0.44 -3.59 -19.75
C PRO A 164 -0.92 -2.90 -18.46
N THR A 165 -1.89 -2.01 -18.59
CA THR A 165 -2.46 -1.25 -17.45
C THR A 165 -3.18 -2.12 -16.42
N SER A 166 -3.46 -3.39 -16.74
CA SER A 166 -4.01 -4.40 -15.84
C SER A 166 -2.96 -5.13 -15.00
N ALA A 167 -1.66 -5.00 -15.32
CA ALA A 167 -0.58 -5.67 -14.60
C ALA A 167 -0.18 -4.97 -13.29
N PHE A 168 -0.71 -3.77 -13.04
CA PHE A 168 -0.49 -3.00 -11.82
C PHE A 168 -1.74 -2.23 -11.42
N GLU A 169 -1.89 -1.95 -10.14
CA GLU A 169 -2.96 -1.09 -9.61
C GLU A 169 -2.43 0.29 -9.26
N LEU A 170 -3.18 1.32 -9.62
CA LEU A 170 -3.03 2.65 -9.05
C LEU A 170 -3.96 2.77 -7.85
N GLN A 171 -3.44 3.28 -6.73
CA GLN A 171 -4.20 3.30 -5.48
C GLN A 171 -4.22 4.70 -4.86
N MET A 172 -5.41 5.18 -4.52
CA MET A 172 -5.63 6.49 -3.89
C MET A 172 -6.54 6.38 -2.68
N LEU A 173 -6.45 7.34 -1.76
CA LEU A 173 -7.41 7.47 -0.66
C LEU A 173 -8.75 8.02 -1.14
N PHE A 174 -9.83 7.55 -0.53
CA PHE A 174 -11.15 8.11 -0.69
C PHE A 174 -11.19 9.60 -0.33
N GLY A 175 -11.94 10.39 -1.10
CA GLY A 175 -12.11 11.83 -0.88
C GLY A 175 -10.96 12.72 -1.37
N ILE A 176 -9.90 12.16 -1.95
CA ILE A 176 -8.73 12.92 -2.39
C ILE A 176 -8.49 12.76 -3.90
N ARG A 177 -8.48 13.88 -4.64
CA ARG A 177 -8.32 13.92 -6.11
C ARG A 177 -9.32 12.99 -6.82
N GLY A 178 -10.59 13.04 -6.41
CA GLY A 178 -11.65 12.17 -6.94
C GLY A 178 -11.80 12.24 -8.47
N ALA A 179 -11.66 13.44 -9.05
CA ALA A 179 -11.67 13.61 -10.50
C ALA A 179 -10.56 12.79 -11.21
N ASP A 180 -9.36 12.73 -10.63
CA ASP A 180 -8.27 11.92 -11.17
C ASP A 180 -8.49 10.42 -10.99
N GLN A 181 -9.12 9.99 -9.90
CA GLN A 181 -9.50 8.58 -9.72
C GLN A 181 -10.42 8.13 -10.85
N VAL A 182 -11.45 8.92 -11.17
CA VAL A 182 -12.39 8.65 -12.27
C VAL A 182 -11.67 8.70 -13.62
N ARG A 183 -10.87 9.75 -13.88
CA ARG A 183 -10.14 9.92 -15.14
C ARG A 183 -9.19 8.74 -15.42
N LEU A 184 -8.42 8.32 -14.43
CA LEU A 184 -7.48 7.21 -14.56
C LEU A 184 -8.21 5.87 -14.77
N ALA A 185 -9.34 5.64 -14.10
CA ALA A 185 -10.17 4.46 -14.33
C ALA A 185 -10.78 4.44 -15.75
N GLN A 186 -11.29 5.59 -16.24
CA GLN A 186 -11.79 5.74 -17.61
C GLN A 186 -10.70 5.55 -18.67
N ALA A 187 -9.45 5.86 -18.33
CA ALA A 187 -8.28 5.59 -19.16
C ALA A 187 -7.83 4.10 -19.14
N GLY A 188 -8.57 3.22 -18.48
CA GLY A 188 -8.32 1.77 -18.46
C GLY A 188 -7.28 1.31 -17.44
N HIS A 189 -6.89 2.17 -16.48
CA HIS A 189 -6.04 1.74 -15.37
C HIS A 189 -6.85 0.99 -14.31
N ALA A 190 -6.28 -0.07 -13.73
CA ALA A 190 -6.83 -0.69 -12.54
C ALA A 190 -6.71 0.32 -11.37
N MET A 191 -7.84 0.92 -10.99
CA MET A 191 -7.91 1.94 -9.93
C MET A 191 -8.52 1.35 -8.66
N ARG A 192 -7.85 1.54 -7.53
CA ARG A 192 -8.38 1.15 -6.21
C ARG A 192 -8.42 2.33 -5.26
N VAL A 193 -9.56 2.50 -4.61
CA VAL A 193 -9.77 3.55 -3.63
C VAL A 193 -9.74 2.95 -2.22
N LEU A 194 -8.82 3.41 -1.38
CA LEU A 194 -8.73 3.01 0.02
C LEU A 194 -9.74 3.82 0.83
N ILE A 195 -10.72 3.12 1.41
CA ILE A 195 -11.78 3.69 2.23
C ILE A 195 -11.53 3.27 3.69
N SER A 196 -11.40 4.24 4.57
CA SER A 196 -11.43 4.02 6.02
C SER A 196 -12.86 4.21 6.53
N TYR A 197 -13.33 3.31 7.39
CA TYR A 197 -14.67 3.34 7.98
C TYR A 197 -14.62 2.89 9.44
N GLY A 198 -15.67 3.19 10.20
CA GLY A 198 -15.78 2.85 11.62
C GLY A 198 -15.91 4.09 12.51
N SER A 199 -16.27 3.89 13.78
CA SER A 199 -16.52 4.98 14.75
C SER A 199 -15.27 5.78 15.12
N TYR A 200 -14.07 5.22 14.92
CA TYR A 200 -12.78 5.84 15.24
C TYR A 200 -12.13 6.57 14.04
N TRP A 201 -12.93 7.01 13.06
CA TRP A 201 -12.44 7.71 11.86
C TRP A 201 -11.80 9.08 12.18
N PHE A 202 -12.30 9.78 13.20
CA PHE A 202 -11.87 11.14 13.53
C PHE A 202 -10.43 11.22 14.08
N PRO A 203 -10.01 10.39 15.07
CA PRO A 203 -8.61 10.33 15.49
C PRO A 203 -7.63 9.92 14.38
N TRP A 204 -8.06 9.01 13.49
CA TRP A 204 -7.28 8.60 12.32
C TRP A 204 -7.08 9.77 11.35
N TYR A 205 -8.13 10.54 11.07
CA TYR A 205 -8.09 11.73 10.21
C TYR A 205 -7.21 12.83 10.81
N MET A 206 -7.33 13.09 12.11
CA MET A 206 -6.54 14.10 12.82
C MET A 206 -5.03 13.77 12.83
N ARG A 207 -4.64 12.49 12.97
CA ARG A 207 -3.22 12.08 12.83
C ARG A 207 -2.68 12.32 11.43
N ARG A 208 -3.46 12.03 10.38
CA ARG A 208 -3.04 12.31 9.00
C ARG A 208 -2.78 13.78 8.73
N LEU A 209 -3.52 14.68 9.40
CA LEU A 209 -3.25 16.11 9.38
C LEU A 209 -2.00 16.43 10.20
N ALA A 210 -1.86 15.93 11.43
CA ALA A 210 -0.74 16.30 12.30
C ALA A 210 0.64 15.77 11.86
N GLU A 211 0.74 14.63 11.16
CA GLU A 211 2.00 13.91 10.95
C GLU A 211 2.97 14.57 9.94
N ARG A 212 2.51 15.43 9.01
CA ARG A 212 3.37 16.29 8.16
C ARG A 212 2.63 17.56 7.70
N PRO A 213 3.21 18.77 7.83
CA PRO A 213 2.61 20.01 7.30
C PRO A 213 2.31 19.94 5.79
N ALA A 214 3.13 19.20 5.03
CA ALA A 214 2.90 18.97 3.60
C ALA A 214 1.65 18.10 3.31
N ASN A 215 1.29 17.18 4.21
CA ASN A 215 0.05 16.40 4.11
C ASN A 215 -1.17 17.27 4.45
N VAL A 216 -1.06 18.18 5.42
CA VAL A 216 -2.10 19.19 5.73
C VAL A 216 -2.35 20.06 4.52
N TRP A 217 -1.30 20.61 3.91
CA TRP A 217 -1.43 21.50 2.77
C TRP A 217 -2.07 20.81 1.56
N PHE A 218 -1.73 19.53 1.36
CA PHE A 218 -2.33 18.69 0.31
C PHE A 218 -3.83 18.42 0.54
N VAL A 219 -4.24 18.12 1.78
CA VAL A 219 -5.66 17.90 2.13
C VAL A 219 -6.46 19.20 2.06
N VAL A 220 -5.92 20.30 2.61
CA VAL A 220 -6.56 21.62 2.56
C VAL A 220 -6.79 22.07 1.13
N ARG A 221 -5.81 21.89 0.23
CA ARG A 221 -5.98 22.23 -1.19
C ARG A 221 -7.03 21.37 -1.90
N SER A 222 -7.24 20.14 -1.46
CA SER A 222 -8.27 19.25 -2.03
C SER A 222 -9.70 19.58 -1.59
N MET A 223 -9.89 20.40 -0.55
CA MET A 223 -11.21 20.87 -0.12
C MET A 223 -11.69 22.14 -0.86
N PHE A 224 -10.79 22.81 -1.58
CA PHE A 224 -11.07 24.02 -2.35
C PHE A 224 -10.91 23.83 -3.88
N SER A 225 -10.92 22.57 -4.34
CA SER A 225 -10.85 22.19 -5.76
C SER A 225 -11.94 21.19 -6.13
#